data_AF-A0A4Z1AII8-F1
#
_entry.id   AF-A0A4Z1AII8-F1
#
_cell.length_a   1.000
_cell.length_b   1.000
_cell.length_c   1.000
_cell.angle_alpha   90.00
_cell.angle_beta   90.00
_cell.angle_gamma   90.00
#
_symmetry.space_group_name_H-M   'P 1'
#
loop_
_entity.id
_entity.type
_entity.pdbx_description
1 polymer ?
#
loop_
_entity_poly.entity_id
_entity_poly.type
_entity_poly.pdbx_seq_one_letter_code
_entity_poly.pdbx_strand_id
1 'polypeptide(L)'
;MTRSILSLFILLNFQFCILDNLFEDDDPGRKTVERTDNLYVLSEYLKNESVCQEPDSVRGVNRMCFRAGGSNMIYNLNTSSYISGTVQANTPLRCRCPEDGSDTVYSWYLYIPANASPEKELELVPNSYSSGIPETLDNYSAGEQFACMPTNCPSTRYYQVIEAVP
;
A
#
# COMPACT_ATOMS: atom_id res chain seq x y z
N MET A 1 -36.13 -46.39 -15.38
CA MET A 1 -35.30 -45.37 -14.71
C MET A 1 -34.05 -46.06 -14.17
N THR A 2 -32.98 -45.99 -14.97
CA THR A 2 -31.69 -46.65 -14.75
C THR A 2 -30.80 -45.81 -13.84
N ARG A 3 -30.20 -46.44 -12.83
CA ARG A 3 -29.14 -45.87 -11.99
C ARG A 3 -27.84 -46.62 -12.23
N SER A 4 -26.74 -45.86 -12.17
CA SER A 4 -25.37 -46.32 -11.91
C SER A 4 -24.57 -46.91 -13.07
N ILE A 5 -24.17 -46.03 -14.00
CA ILE A 5 -22.87 -46.13 -14.67
C ILE A 5 -22.18 -44.79 -14.46
N LEU A 6 -21.40 -44.64 -13.38
CA LEU A 6 -20.45 -43.54 -13.26
C LEU A 6 -19.35 -43.83 -12.22
N SER A 7 -18.85 -45.08 -12.17
CA SER A 7 -17.67 -45.46 -11.38
C SER A 7 -16.44 -45.69 -12.26
N LEU A 8 -16.26 -44.89 -13.32
CA LEU A 8 -15.16 -45.05 -14.27
C LEU A 8 -14.50 -43.74 -14.70
N PHE A 9 -14.36 -42.77 -13.77
CA PHE A 9 -13.68 -41.49 -14.07
C PHE A 9 -12.57 -41.10 -13.08
N ILE A 10 -12.18 -41.98 -12.15
CA ILE A 10 -11.16 -41.66 -11.13
C ILE A 10 -9.76 -42.20 -11.49
N LEU A 11 -9.61 -42.94 -12.60
CA LEU A 11 -8.32 -43.57 -12.96
C LEU A 11 -7.61 -42.97 -14.19
N LEU A 12 -8.04 -41.80 -14.70
CA LEU A 12 -7.49 -41.22 -15.94
C LEU A 12 -6.73 -39.90 -15.80
N ASN A 13 -6.43 -39.43 -14.57
CA ASN A 13 -5.61 -38.22 -14.36
C ASN A 13 -4.26 -38.49 -13.67
N PHE A 14 -3.85 -39.75 -13.53
CA PHE A 14 -2.60 -40.13 -12.86
C PHE A 14 -1.55 -40.76 -13.81
N GLN A 15 -1.52 -40.33 -15.07
CA GLN A 15 -0.57 -40.85 -16.06
C GLN A 15 0.21 -39.81 -16.88
N PHE A 16 0.19 -38.53 -16.50
CA PHE A 16 1.05 -37.51 -17.12
C PHE A 16 2.19 -37.02 -16.21
N CYS A 17 2.73 -37.89 -15.34
CA CYS A 17 3.96 -37.61 -14.59
C CYS A 17 5.15 -38.50 -14.94
N ILE A 18 5.02 -39.40 -15.93
CA ILE A 18 6.14 -40.25 -16.34
C ILE A 18 6.13 -40.41 -17.86
N LEU A 19 6.54 -39.38 -18.58
CA LEU A 19 7.11 -39.53 -19.93
C LEU A 19 7.74 -38.19 -20.38
N ASP A 20 8.91 -37.84 -19.86
CA ASP A 20 9.78 -36.83 -20.48
C ASP A 20 11.29 -37.16 -20.37
N ASN A 21 11.64 -38.37 -19.92
CA ASN A 21 13.02 -38.86 -19.90
C ASN A 21 13.32 -39.77 -21.10
N LEU A 22 13.06 -39.30 -22.33
CA LEU A 22 13.40 -40.08 -23.52
C LEU A 22 13.56 -39.21 -24.77
N PHE A 23 14.46 -38.23 -24.73
CA PHE A 23 15.15 -37.74 -25.93
C PHE A 23 16.56 -37.31 -25.54
N GLU A 24 17.44 -38.30 -25.51
CA GLU A 24 18.87 -38.12 -25.74
C GLU A 24 19.02 -38.14 -27.26
N ASP A 25 18.95 -36.96 -27.87
CA ASP A 25 19.47 -36.71 -29.21
C ASP A 25 20.28 -35.42 -29.15
N ASP A 26 21.54 -35.59 -29.51
CA ASP A 26 22.67 -34.68 -29.49
C ASP A 26 22.44 -33.57 -30.55
N ASP A 27 22.03 -32.37 -30.12
CA ASP A 27 21.97 -31.17 -30.96
C ASP A 27 22.88 -30.07 -30.38
N PRO A 28 24.07 -29.79 -30.98
CA PRO A 28 25.03 -28.81 -30.46
C PRO A 28 24.63 -27.36 -30.84
N GLY A 29 23.35 -27.02 -30.72
CA GLY A 29 22.79 -25.76 -31.23
C GLY A 29 21.71 -25.09 -30.38
N ARG A 30 21.19 -25.72 -29.32
CA ARG A 30 20.12 -25.13 -28.51
C ARG A 30 20.69 -24.26 -27.39
N LYS A 31 20.83 -22.96 -27.68
CA LYS A 31 21.13 -21.93 -26.69
C LYS A 31 20.22 -22.08 -25.46
N THR A 32 20.81 -22.44 -24.32
CA THR A 32 20.23 -22.34 -22.98
C THR A 32 20.18 -20.88 -22.52
N VAL A 33 19.57 -20.02 -23.32
CA VAL A 33 19.28 -18.63 -22.95
C VAL A 33 17.78 -18.54 -22.69
N GLU A 34 17.36 -17.79 -21.67
CA GLU A 34 15.98 -17.34 -21.40
C GLU A 34 15.02 -18.19 -20.54
N ARG A 35 15.47 -18.90 -19.49
CA ARG A 35 14.53 -19.31 -18.39
C ARG A 35 14.87 -18.69 -17.04
N THR A 36 16.16 -18.62 -16.71
CA THR A 36 16.68 -17.86 -15.55
C THR A 36 16.57 -16.35 -15.77
N ASP A 37 16.80 -15.87 -16.99
CA ASP A 37 16.77 -14.44 -17.32
C ASP A 37 15.35 -13.87 -17.19
N ASN A 38 14.34 -14.62 -17.64
CA ASN A 38 12.94 -14.21 -17.56
C ASN A 38 12.41 -14.16 -16.11
N LEU A 39 12.86 -15.08 -15.25
CA LEU A 39 12.53 -15.06 -13.81
C LEU A 39 13.25 -13.93 -13.08
N TYR A 40 14.52 -13.67 -13.42
CA TYR A 40 15.29 -12.56 -12.88
C TYR A 40 14.66 -11.22 -13.26
N VAL A 41 14.35 -11.02 -14.54
CA VAL A 41 13.68 -9.80 -15.05
C VAL A 41 12.30 -9.62 -14.42
N LEU A 42 11.51 -10.69 -14.29
CA LEU A 42 10.22 -10.60 -13.58
C LEU A 42 10.41 -10.28 -12.09
N SER A 43 11.42 -10.84 -11.43
CA SER A 43 11.70 -10.55 -10.02
C SER A 43 12.15 -9.11 -9.79
N GLU A 44 12.98 -8.57 -10.68
CA GLU A 44 13.36 -7.15 -10.67
C GLU A 44 12.16 -6.26 -10.98
N TYR A 45 11.33 -6.64 -11.95
CA TYR A 45 10.11 -5.91 -12.28
C TYR A 45 9.15 -5.85 -11.07
N LEU A 46 8.89 -6.99 -10.42
CA LEU A 46 8.06 -7.06 -9.22
C LEU A 46 8.66 -6.31 -8.03
N LYS A 47 10.00 -6.32 -7.90
CA LYS A 47 10.71 -5.56 -6.88
C LYS A 47 10.59 -4.05 -7.13
N ASN A 48 10.71 -3.60 -8.38
CA ASN A 48 10.53 -2.19 -8.75
C ASN A 48 9.07 -1.72 -8.62
N GLU A 49 8.10 -2.54 -9.04
CA GLU A 49 6.66 -2.26 -8.82
C GLU A 49 6.30 -2.18 -7.33
N SER A 50 7.11 -2.79 -6.46
CA SER A 50 6.89 -2.75 -5.02
C SER A 50 7.40 -1.48 -4.34
N VAL A 51 8.12 -0.60 -5.04
CA VAL A 51 8.73 0.61 -4.50
C VAL A 51 8.12 1.85 -5.14
N CYS A 52 7.86 2.88 -4.35
CA CYS A 52 7.37 4.15 -4.87
C CYS A 52 8.45 4.84 -5.71
N GLN A 53 8.20 5.01 -7.00
CA GLN A 53 9.20 5.48 -7.99
C GLN A 53 9.40 7.01 -7.97
N GLU A 54 8.49 7.72 -7.31
CA GLU A 54 8.45 9.18 -7.30
C GLU A 54 9.39 9.76 -6.24
N PRO A 55 10.07 10.89 -6.51
CA PRO A 55 10.88 11.56 -5.50
C PRO A 55 10.02 11.97 -4.31
N ASP A 56 10.58 11.85 -3.12
CA ASP A 56 9.91 12.17 -1.84
C ASP A 56 8.59 11.44 -1.61
N SER A 57 8.37 10.33 -2.32
CA SER A 57 7.18 9.52 -2.11
C SER A 57 7.36 8.59 -0.92
N VAL A 58 6.26 8.43 -0.18
CA VAL A 58 6.16 7.54 0.96
C VAL A 58 5.13 6.47 0.68
N ARG A 59 5.33 5.30 1.28
CA ARG A 59 4.43 4.18 1.15
C ARG A 59 3.44 4.17 2.32
N GLY A 60 2.14 4.22 2.03
CA GLY A 60 1.07 3.99 3.00
C GLY A 60 0.63 2.53 3.03
N VAL A 61 -0.47 2.24 3.71
CA VAL A 61 -1.04 0.88 3.72
C VAL A 61 -1.42 0.41 2.31
N ASN A 62 -1.53 -0.92 2.14
CA ASN A 62 -1.87 -1.56 0.87
C ASN A 62 -0.92 -1.19 -0.28
N ARG A 63 0.35 -0.90 0.03
CA ARG A 63 1.38 -0.58 -0.96
C ARG A 63 1.06 0.67 -1.79
N MET A 64 0.20 1.55 -1.30
CA MET A 64 -0.14 2.79 -2.00
C MET A 64 0.97 3.81 -1.83
N CYS A 65 1.36 4.43 -2.92
CA CYS A 65 2.39 5.47 -2.94
C CYS A 65 1.75 6.85 -2.88
N PHE A 66 2.28 7.71 -2.01
CA PHE A 66 1.83 9.08 -1.82
C PHE A 66 3.01 10.03 -2.00
N ARG A 67 2.80 11.13 -2.72
CA ARG A 67 3.83 12.14 -2.97
C ARG A 67 3.72 13.25 -1.93
N ALA A 68 4.85 13.86 -1.58
CA ALA A 68 4.85 15.02 -0.71
C ALA A 68 4.16 16.21 -1.39
N GLY A 69 3.37 16.97 -0.63
CA GLY A 69 2.72 18.18 -1.12
C GLY A 69 1.37 17.94 -1.77
N GLY A 70 0.71 19.02 -2.23
CA GLY A 70 -0.68 19.03 -2.68
C GLY A 70 -1.44 20.21 -2.07
N SER A 71 -2.76 20.24 -2.24
CA SER A 71 -3.62 21.16 -1.48
C SER A 71 -3.63 20.78 0.01
N ASN A 72 -4.04 21.70 0.88
CA ASN A 72 -4.20 21.37 2.30
C ASN A 72 -5.29 20.29 2.47
N MET A 73 -4.94 19.20 3.14
CA MET A 73 -5.79 18.04 3.41
C MET A 73 -6.14 17.91 4.89
N ILE A 74 -5.34 18.51 5.77
CA ILE A 74 -5.55 18.45 7.22
C ILE A 74 -6.56 19.51 7.64
N TYR A 75 -7.71 19.07 8.13
CA TYR A 75 -8.81 19.91 8.56
C TYR A 75 -8.93 19.93 10.08
N ASN A 76 -8.85 21.12 10.68
CA ASN A 76 -8.98 21.34 12.11
C ASN A 76 -10.45 21.48 12.49
N LEU A 77 -10.94 20.59 13.36
CA LEU A 77 -12.35 20.58 13.78
C LEU A 77 -12.69 21.71 14.77
N ASN A 78 -11.74 22.24 15.51
CA ASN A 78 -11.97 23.36 16.43
C ASN A 78 -12.16 24.68 15.67
N THR A 79 -11.34 24.92 14.64
CA THR A 79 -11.39 26.17 13.85
C THR A 79 -12.20 26.07 12.57
N SER A 80 -12.62 24.86 12.18
CA SER A 80 -13.30 24.59 10.92
C SER A 80 -12.52 25.10 9.70
N SER A 81 -11.20 24.87 9.70
CA SER A 81 -10.31 25.34 8.63
C SER A 81 -9.22 24.33 8.32
N TYR A 82 -8.71 24.38 7.08
CA TYR A 82 -7.52 23.65 6.70
C TYR A 82 -6.27 24.27 7.33
N ILE A 83 -5.34 23.44 7.79
CA ILE A 83 -4.10 23.86 8.46
C ILE A 83 -2.87 23.17 7.85
N SER A 84 -1.68 23.67 8.20
CA SER A 84 -0.38 23.12 7.78
C SER A 84 0.71 23.49 8.80
N GLY A 85 1.82 22.75 8.81
CA GLY A 85 2.95 23.02 9.71
C GLY A 85 2.74 22.40 11.09
N THR A 86 2.44 23.23 12.09
CA THR A 86 2.30 22.81 13.49
C THR A 86 0.86 22.92 13.98
N VAL A 87 0.48 22.06 14.92
CA VAL A 87 -0.81 22.09 15.60
C VAL A 87 -0.64 21.86 17.10
N GLN A 88 -1.48 22.47 17.93
CA GLN A 88 -1.49 22.16 19.36
C GLN A 88 -1.85 20.69 19.58
N ALA A 89 -1.13 20.01 20.48
CA ALA A 89 -1.39 18.61 20.83
C ALA A 89 -2.86 18.37 21.19
N ASN A 90 -3.38 17.19 20.84
CA ASN A 90 -4.78 16.81 21.05
C ASN A 90 -5.81 17.74 20.36
N THR A 91 -5.41 18.56 19.38
CA THR A 91 -6.38 19.24 18.51
C THR A 91 -7.07 18.19 17.63
N PRO A 92 -8.42 18.10 17.61
CA PRO A 92 -9.11 17.12 16.79
C PRO A 92 -8.98 17.45 15.29
N LEU A 93 -8.41 16.52 14.53
CA LEU A 93 -8.11 16.68 13.10
C LEU A 93 -8.82 15.64 12.23
N ARG A 94 -9.16 16.01 11.00
CA ARG A 94 -9.57 15.09 9.94
C ARG A 94 -8.66 15.17 8.72
N CYS A 95 -8.41 14.02 8.13
CA CYS A 95 -7.68 13.92 6.88
C CYS A 95 -8.69 13.83 5.72
N ARG A 96 -8.73 14.90 4.91
CA ARG A 96 -9.73 15.08 3.86
C ARG A 96 -9.13 15.02 2.47
N CYS A 97 -9.92 14.52 1.54
CA CYS A 97 -9.56 14.61 0.13
C CYS A 97 -9.53 16.07 -0.32
N PRO A 98 -8.46 16.51 -1.00
CA PRO A 98 -8.32 17.90 -1.40
C PRO A 98 -9.30 18.32 -2.51
N GLU A 99 -9.89 17.38 -3.24
CA GLU A 99 -10.78 17.67 -4.38
C GLU A 99 -12.21 17.99 -3.95
N ASP A 100 -12.75 17.24 -3.00
CA ASP A 100 -14.17 17.29 -2.60
C ASP A 100 -14.40 17.49 -1.10
N GLY A 101 -13.32 17.52 -0.30
CA GLY A 101 -13.39 17.64 1.15
C GLY A 101 -13.99 16.42 1.85
N SER A 102 -14.11 15.28 1.16
CA SER A 102 -14.61 14.04 1.75
C SER A 102 -13.66 13.53 2.83
N ASP A 103 -14.23 13.03 3.93
CA ASP A 103 -13.47 12.43 5.01
C ASP A 103 -13.16 10.95 4.67
N THR A 104 -11.95 10.50 4.98
CA THR A 104 -11.51 9.11 4.71
C THR A 104 -11.20 8.35 6.01
N VAL A 105 -11.06 7.03 5.91
CA VAL A 105 -10.63 6.14 7.01
C VAL A 105 -9.25 5.57 6.69
N TYR A 106 -8.51 5.17 7.72
CA TYR A 106 -7.12 4.69 7.60
C TYR A 106 -6.22 5.71 6.91
N SER A 107 -6.41 6.96 7.31
CA SER A 107 -5.89 8.14 6.66
C SER A 107 -4.76 8.81 7.44
N TRP A 108 -4.52 8.34 8.67
CA TRP A 108 -3.53 8.88 9.58
C TRP A 108 -2.40 7.89 9.86
N TYR A 109 -1.17 8.38 9.75
CA TYR A 109 0.04 7.61 9.92
C TYR A 109 1.00 8.33 10.86
N LEU A 110 1.74 7.56 11.66
CA LEU A 110 2.90 8.08 12.38
C LEU A 110 3.99 8.46 11.38
N TYR A 111 4.44 9.71 11.43
CA TYR A 111 5.49 10.20 10.55
C TYR A 111 6.80 10.34 11.34
N ILE A 112 7.73 9.44 11.08
CA ILE A 112 9.11 9.56 11.57
C ILE A 112 9.97 9.84 10.35
N PRO A 113 10.57 11.03 10.19
CA PRO A 113 11.31 11.40 8.98
C PRO A 113 12.39 10.39 8.59
N ALA A 114 13.05 9.75 9.57
CA ALA A 114 14.06 8.72 9.34
C ALA A 114 13.50 7.40 8.76
N ASN A 115 12.19 7.16 8.91
CA ASN A 115 11.50 5.96 8.43
C ASN A 115 10.65 6.22 7.18
N ALA A 116 10.47 7.48 6.80
CA ALA A 116 9.73 7.86 5.60
C ALA A 116 10.55 7.44 4.36
N SER A 117 10.15 6.33 3.74
CA SER A 117 10.81 5.74 2.58
C SER A 117 9.77 5.26 1.55
N PRO A 118 10.13 5.27 0.26
CA PRO A 118 9.32 4.67 -0.80
C PRO A 118 9.21 3.14 -0.70
N GLU A 119 10.06 2.48 0.09
CA GLU A 119 10.16 1.02 0.17
C GLU A 119 9.36 0.46 1.36
N LYS A 120 9.31 1.21 2.48
CA LYS A 120 8.73 0.77 3.74
C LYS A 120 7.42 1.51 4.02
N GLU A 121 6.38 0.75 4.37
CA GLU A 121 5.09 1.33 4.77
C GLU A 121 5.23 2.12 6.07
N LEU A 122 4.64 3.32 6.09
CA LEU A 122 4.43 4.07 7.32
C LEU A 122 3.43 3.33 8.21
N GLU A 123 3.64 3.44 9.51
CA GLU A 123 2.77 2.83 10.51
C GLU A 123 1.50 3.67 10.67
N LEU A 124 0.34 3.01 10.68
CA LEU A 124 -0.91 3.68 11.04
C LEU A 124 -0.82 4.24 12.46
N VAL A 125 -1.52 5.34 12.71
CA VAL A 125 -1.68 5.82 14.08
C VAL A 125 -2.34 4.74 14.94
N PRO A 126 -1.92 4.58 16.20
CA PRO A 126 -2.54 3.62 17.10
C PRO A 126 -4.02 3.99 17.32
N ASN A 127 -4.87 2.99 17.54
CA ASN A 127 -6.30 3.20 17.80
C ASN A 127 -6.58 4.15 18.98
N SER A 128 -5.62 4.31 19.90
CA SER A 128 -5.72 5.28 21.00
C SER A 128 -5.69 6.74 20.54
N TYR A 129 -5.19 7.02 19.34
CA TYR A 129 -5.10 8.37 18.75
C TYR A 129 -6.15 8.63 17.68
N SER A 130 -7.10 7.71 17.51
CA SER A 130 -8.14 7.83 16.50
C SER A 130 -9.51 7.55 17.12
N SER A 131 -10.49 8.42 16.84
CA SER A 131 -11.86 8.22 17.29
C SER A 131 -12.88 8.40 16.17
N GLY A 132 -14.02 7.72 16.32
CA GLY A 132 -15.20 7.89 15.48
C GLY A 132 -15.10 7.36 14.05
N ILE A 133 -16.21 7.51 13.31
CA ILE A 133 -16.30 7.32 11.86
C ILE A 133 -17.06 8.54 11.31
N PRO A 134 -16.46 9.38 10.44
CA PRO A 134 -15.11 9.24 9.89
C PRO A 134 -14.00 9.44 10.93
N GLU A 135 -12.83 8.89 10.62
CA GLU A 135 -11.67 8.85 11.51
C GLU A 135 -11.21 10.26 11.89
N THR A 136 -11.18 10.54 13.18
CA THR A 136 -10.68 11.79 13.76
C THR A 136 -9.39 11.48 14.50
N LEU A 137 -8.30 12.18 14.16
CA LEU A 137 -7.05 12.12 14.91
C LEU A 137 -7.20 13.00 16.15
N ASP A 138 -7.14 12.40 17.31
CA ASP A 138 -7.24 13.04 18.62
C ASP A 138 -6.39 12.28 19.65
N ASN A 139 -6.36 12.74 20.90
CA ASN A 139 -5.66 12.10 22.02
C ASN A 139 -4.14 11.87 21.82
N TYR A 140 -3.54 12.52 20.82
CA TYR A 140 -2.10 12.47 20.54
C TYR A 140 -1.30 13.45 21.39
N SER A 141 -0.02 13.16 21.58
CA SER A 141 0.88 13.93 22.43
C SER A 141 1.68 14.97 21.63
N ALA A 142 2.23 15.95 22.33
CA ALA A 142 3.19 16.87 21.74
C ALA A 142 4.51 16.14 21.41
N GLY A 143 5.22 16.61 20.39
CA GLY A 143 6.50 16.05 19.93
C GLY A 143 6.37 14.96 18.86
N GLU A 144 5.15 14.64 18.44
CA GLU A 144 4.86 13.65 17.40
C GLU A 144 4.56 14.33 16.06
N GLN A 145 4.86 13.65 14.95
CA GLN A 145 4.44 14.08 13.62
C GLN A 145 3.49 13.05 13.01
N PHE A 146 2.51 13.55 12.28
CA PHE A 146 1.47 12.74 11.66
C PHE A 146 1.39 13.06 10.18
N ALA A 147 1.26 12.02 9.35
CA ALA A 147 0.97 12.16 7.94
C ALA A 147 -0.52 11.88 7.67
N CYS A 148 -1.18 12.85 7.06
CA CYS A 148 -2.50 12.69 6.45
C CYS A 148 -2.32 12.17 5.02
N MET A 149 -2.81 10.95 4.78
CA MET A 149 -2.67 10.16 3.55
C MET A 149 -4.04 9.56 3.20
N PRO A 150 -4.96 10.34 2.61
CA PRO A 150 -6.32 9.90 2.42
C PRO A 150 -6.39 8.83 1.31
N THR A 151 -6.78 7.61 1.69
CA THR A 151 -6.67 6.39 0.87
C THR A 151 -7.70 6.29 -0.26
N ASN A 152 -8.86 6.90 -0.04
CA ASN A 152 -10.03 6.78 -0.92
C ASN A 152 -10.31 8.04 -1.75
N CYS A 153 -9.30 8.89 -1.97
CA CYS A 153 -9.49 10.04 -2.84
C CYS A 153 -9.57 9.63 -4.32
N PRO A 154 -10.51 10.21 -5.10
CA PRO A 154 -10.73 9.84 -6.50
C PRO A 154 -9.52 10.05 -7.41
N SER A 155 -8.70 11.06 -7.15
CA SER A 155 -7.58 11.43 -8.04
C SER A 155 -6.29 11.79 -7.30
N THR A 156 -6.32 11.81 -5.97
CA THR A 156 -5.20 12.24 -5.15
C THR A 156 -4.42 11.09 -4.56
N ARG A 157 -3.09 11.20 -4.68
CA ARG A 157 -2.09 10.38 -4.00
C ARG A 157 -1.02 11.30 -3.42
N TYR A 158 -1.46 12.14 -2.51
CA TYR A 158 -0.66 13.15 -1.82
C TYR A 158 -0.67 12.88 -0.33
N TYR A 159 0.39 13.31 0.36
CA TYR A 159 0.41 13.36 1.81
C TYR A 159 0.78 14.73 2.33
N GLN A 160 0.23 15.07 3.49
CA GLN A 160 0.55 16.28 4.24
C GLN A 160 0.98 15.90 5.65
N VAL A 161 2.08 16.47 6.12
CA VAL A 161 2.58 16.26 7.49
C VAL A 161 2.14 17.42 8.38
N ILE A 162 1.82 17.10 9.63
CA ILE A 162 1.61 18.05 10.71
C ILE A 162 2.44 17.64 11.93
N GLU A 163 3.04 18.63 12.60
CA GLU A 163 3.77 18.44 13.85
C GLU A 163 2.90 18.87 15.04
N ALA A 164 2.77 17.99 16.03
CA ALA A 164 2.09 18.30 17.29
C ALA A 164 3.05 19.04 18.24
N VAL A 165 2.69 20.26 18.62
CA VAL A 165 3.45 21.10 19.56
C VAL A 165 2.66 21.29 20.87
N PRO A 166 3.33 21.64 21.98
CA PRO A 166 2.67 21.90 23.26
C PRO A 166 1.55 22.95 23.19
#